data_AF-A0A525JS97-F1
#
_entry.id   AF-A0A525JS97-F1
#
_cell.length_a   1.000
_cell.length_b   1.000
_cell.length_c   1.000
_cell.angle_alpha   90.00
_cell.angle_beta   90.00
_cell.angle_gamma   90.00
#
_symmetry.space_group_name_H-M   'P 1'
#
loop_
_entity.id
_entity.type
_entity.pdbx_description
1 polymer ?
#
loop_
_entity_poly.entity_id
_entity_poly.type
_entity_poly.pdbx_seq_one_letter_code
_entity_poly.pdbx_strand_id
1 'polypeptide(L)'
;MATERYDVVIVGSGPGGGTMAWRLAQTGKRVLLLERGDYLPRARENWDSQAVFNEARYQAPETWYNAKGDAFHPGLHYFVGGNSKVFGGVLLRLRERDFGEIHGPACPGLRPRIARRVPSQPVCRRASPRTSGRKAG
;
A
#
# COMPACT_ATOMS: atom_id res chain seq x y z
N MET A 1 -2.05 6.46 35.55
CA MET A 1 -1.38 6.38 34.23
C MET A 1 -1.80 7.60 33.43
N ALA A 2 -0.88 8.33 32.81
CA ALA A 2 -1.22 9.44 31.95
C ALA A 2 -1.87 8.90 30.66
N THR A 3 -3.07 9.37 30.33
CA THR A 3 -3.71 9.05 29.05
C THR A 3 -3.06 9.91 27.96
N GLU A 4 -2.15 9.32 27.19
CA GLU A 4 -1.66 9.97 25.99
C GLU A 4 -2.78 10.03 24.94
N ARG A 5 -2.99 11.22 24.38
CA ARG A 5 -3.95 11.45 23.31
C ARG A 5 -3.21 11.53 21.98
N TYR A 6 -3.78 10.95 20.94
CA TYR A 6 -3.28 11.01 19.58
C TYR A 6 -4.40 11.49 18.66
N ASP A 7 -4.06 12.26 17.63
CA ASP A 7 -5.04 12.74 16.65
C ASP A 7 -5.36 11.65 15.62
N VAL A 8 -4.38 10.81 15.31
CA VAL A 8 -4.51 9.67 14.39
C VAL A 8 -3.73 8.48 14.93
N VAL A 9 -4.34 7.30 14.86
CA VAL A 9 -3.65 6.02 15.10
C VAL A 9 -3.61 5.25 13.78
N ILE A 10 -2.43 4.83 13.37
CA ILE A 10 -2.19 4.01 12.18
C ILE A 10 -1.75 2.64 12.66
N VAL A 11 -2.49 1.60 12.26
CA VAL A 11 -2.18 0.21 12.59
C VAL A 11 -1.55 -0.45 11.38
N GLY A 12 -0.27 -0.81 11.50
CA GLY A 12 0.58 -1.35 10.45
C GLY A 12 1.44 -0.27 9.78
N SER A 13 2.75 -0.48 9.75
CA SER A 13 3.77 0.38 9.11
C SER A 13 4.09 -0.03 7.67
N GLY A 14 3.27 -0.92 7.08
CA GLY A 14 3.39 -1.37 5.70
C GLY A 14 3.26 -0.24 4.67
N PRO A 15 3.23 -0.57 3.36
CA PRO A 15 3.30 0.43 2.28
C PRO A 15 2.22 1.52 2.37
N GLY A 16 0.99 1.17 2.77
CA GLY A 16 -0.08 2.15 3.00
C GLY A 16 0.12 2.98 4.28
N GLY A 17 0.36 2.30 5.40
CA GLY A 17 0.47 2.95 6.72
C GLY A 17 1.68 3.85 6.86
N GLY A 18 2.85 3.41 6.39
CA GLY A 18 4.06 4.24 6.35
C GLY A 18 3.90 5.48 5.47
N THR A 19 3.24 5.34 4.31
CA THR A 19 2.93 6.47 3.42
C THR A 19 2.01 7.50 4.09
N MET A 20 0.95 7.01 4.76
CA MET A 20 0.03 7.87 5.51
C MET A 20 0.71 8.55 6.68
N ALA A 21 1.50 7.81 7.46
CA ALA A 21 2.27 8.34 8.59
C ALA A 21 3.21 9.46 8.13
N TRP A 22 3.93 9.25 7.04
CA TRP A 22 4.85 10.23 6.47
C TRP A 22 4.14 11.53 6.06
N ARG A 23 2.96 11.43 5.44
CA ARG A 23 2.17 12.61 5.07
C ARG A 23 1.59 13.32 6.28
N LEU A 24 1.03 12.59 7.24
CA LEU A 24 0.38 13.18 8.41
C LEU A 24 1.38 13.80 9.39
N ALA A 25 2.60 13.25 9.50
CA ALA A 25 3.67 13.81 10.33
C ALA A 25 4.03 15.26 9.94
N GLN A 26 3.79 15.66 8.68
CA GLN A 26 4.05 17.02 8.19
C GLN A 26 2.94 18.03 8.53
N THR A 27 1.86 17.59 9.19
CA THR A 27 0.68 18.43 9.46
C THR A 27 0.61 18.94 10.90
N GLY A 28 1.61 18.65 11.73
CA GLY A 28 1.63 18.99 13.16
C GLY A 28 0.71 18.12 14.03
N LYS A 29 0.03 17.12 13.46
CA LYS A 29 -0.79 16.14 14.18
C LYS A 29 0.08 15.17 14.97
N ARG A 30 -0.38 14.75 16.14
CA ARG A 30 0.21 13.64 16.89
C ARG A 30 -0.29 12.31 16.34
N VAL A 31 0.62 11.59 15.70
CA VAL A 31 0.32 10.32 15.04
C VAL A 31 0.98 9.19 15.80
N LEU A 32 0.18 8.21 16.24
CA LEU A 32 0.68 6.94 16.75
C LEU A 32 0.73 5.93 15.61
N LEU A 33 1.90 5.34 15.36
CA LEU A 33 2.06 4.25 14.41
C LEU A 33 2.38 2.97 15.18
N LEU A 34 1.57 1.94 14.99
CA LEU A 34 1.75 0.63 15.60
C LEU A 34 2.19 -0.37 14.53
N GLU A 35 3.22 -1.16 14.84
CA GLU A 35 3.65 -2.28 14.01
C GLU A 35 3.75 -3.52 14.89
N ARG A 36 3.38 -4.69 14.35
CA ARG A 36 3.37 -5.94 15.13
C ARG A 36 4.78 -6.46 15.37
N GLY A 37 5.69 -6.24 14.42
CA GLY A 37 7.07 -6.69 14.50
C GLY A 37 8.10 -5.56 14.62
N ASP A 38 9.36 -5.95 14.64
CA ASP A 38 10.50 -5.06 14.86
C ASP A 38 11.12 -4.55 13.54
N TYR A 39 12.24 -3.84 13.64
CA TYR A 39 13.07 -3.55 12.48
C TYR A 39 13.78 -4.82 12.00
N LEU A 40 13.72 -5.09 10.69
CA LEU A 40 14.49 -6.19 10.09
C LEU A 40 16.00 -5.96 10.32
N PRO A 41 16.72 -6.89 10.99
CA PRO A 41 18.15 -6.76 11.21
C PRO A 41 18.91 -6.71 9.89
N ARG A 42 20.01 -5.96 9.87
CA ARG A 42 20.94 -5.94 8.73
C ARG A 42 21.79 -7.21 8.79
N ALA A 43 21.69 -8.01 7.75
CA ALA A 43 22.33 -9.31 7.61
C ALA A 43 22.66 -9.55 6.13
N ARG A 44 23.64 -10.42 5.86
CA ARG A 44 24.02 -10.73 4.46
C ARG A 44 22.86 -11.40 3.72
N GLU A 45 22.12 -12.22 4.44
CA GLU A 45 20.95 -12.98 4.00
C GLU A 45 19.79 -12.07 3.56
N ASN A 46 19.79 -10.76 3.89
CA ASN A 46 18.77 -9.85 3.33
C ASN A 46 18.90 -9.71 1.81
N TRP A 47 20.07 -10.03 1.25
CA TRP A 47 20.41 -9.87 -0.16
C TRP A 47 20.45 -11.20 -0.92
N ASP A 48 20.18 -12.32 -0.25
CA ASP A 48 20.18 -13.65 -0.85
C ASP A 48 18.75 -14.10 -1.15
N SER A 49 18.43 -14.28 -2.44
CA SER A 49 17.11 -14.69 -2.87
C SER A 49 16.74 -16.11 -2.41
N GLN A 50 17.73 -17.00 -2.23
CA GLN A 50 17.50 -18.34 -1.69
C GLN A 50 17.03 -18.24 -0.24
N ALA A 51 17.79 -17.54 0.61
CA ALA A 51 17.42 -17.34 2.01
C ALA A 51 16.08 -16.61 2.16
N VAL A 52 15.84 -15.58 1.35
CA VAL A 52 14.64 -14.74 1.44
C VAL A 52 13.38 -15.48 0.98
N PHE A 53 13.40 -16.05 -0.23
CA PHE A 53 12.19 -16.53 -0.89
C PHE A 53 12.03 -18.05 -0.82
N ASN A 54 13.11 -18.82 -0.90
CA ASN A 54 13.04 -20.28 -0.91
C ASN A 54 13.02 -20.85 0.51
N GLU A 55 13.87 -20.31 1.39
CA GLU A 55 13.91 -20.69 2.81
C GLU A 55 12.91 -19.90 3.65
N ALA A 56 12.24 -18.90 3.06
CA ALA A 56 11.24 -18.05 3.71
C ALA A 56 11.73 -17.43 5.03
N ARG A 57 13.04 -17.14 5.15
CA ARG A 57 13.71 -16.76 6.40
C ARG A 57 13.06 -15.62 7.18
N TYR A 58 12.41 -14.70 6.47
CA TYR A 58 11.80 -13.50 7.04
C TYR A 58 10.28 -13.54 7.06
N GLN A 59 9.65 -14.65 6.66
CA GLN A 59 8.20 -14.75 6.69
C GLN A 59 7.71 -14.96 8.12
N ALA A 60 6.56 -14.36 8.42
CA ALA A 60 5.89 -14.55 9.69
C ALA A 60 5.44 -16.01 9.84
N PRO A 61 5.60 -16.64 11.02
CA PRO A 61 5.19 -18.01 11.27
C PRO A 61 3.68 -18.10 11.52
N GLU A 62 2.88 -17.69 10.54
CA GLU A 62 1.42 -17.66 10.61
C GLU A 62 0.83 -18.78 9.74
N THR A 63 -0.29 -19.35 10.20
CA THR A 63 -1.09 -20.32 9.44
C THR A 63 -2.49 -19.77 9.29
N TRP A 64 -2.91 -19.58 8.05
CA TRP A 64 -4.25 -19.12 7.69
C TRP A 64 -5.05 -20.28 7.10
N TYR A 65 -6.37 -20.14 7.10
CA TYR A 65 -7.29 -21.17 6.60
C TYR A 65 -8.17 -20.60 5.52
N ASN A 66 -8.33 -21.33 4.41
CA ASN A 66 -9.24 -20.94 3.35
C ASN A 66 -10.70 -21.26 3.72
N ALA A 67 -11.65 -20.91 2.85
CA ALA A 67 -13.08 -21.17 3.09
C ALA A 67 -13.46 -22.67 3.22
N LYS A 68 -12.61 -23.58 2.74
CA LYS A 68 -12.76 -25.03 2.87
C LYS A 68 -12.10 -25.58 4.14
N GLY A 69 -11.39 -24.73 4.90
CA GLY A 69 -10.63 -25.13 6.08
C GLY A 69 -9.21 -25.62 5.77
N ASP A 70 -8.72 -25.51 4.53
CA ASP A 70 -7.34 -25.91 4.22
C ASP A 70 -6.36 -24.88 4.76
N ALA A 71 -5.30 -25.36 5.42
CA ALA A 71 -4.23 -24.53 5.96
C ALA A 71 -3.30 -24.03 4.84
N PHE A 72 -2.84 -22.79 4.95
CA PHE A 72 -1.79 -22.21 4.12
C PHE A 72 -0.96 -21.20 4.91
N HIS A 73 0.29 -21.02 4.49
CA HIS A 73 1.17 -19.99 5.04
C HIS A 73 1.12 -18.75 4.15
N PRO A 74 0.60 -17.62 4.64
CA PRO A 74 0.62 -16.40 3.86
C PRO A 74 2.05 -15.81 3.88
N GLY A 75 2.53 -15.34 2.73
CA GLY A 75 3.84 -14.70 2.60
C GLY A 75 3.90 -13.31 3.24
N LEU A 76 3.68 -13.23 4.55
CA LEU A 76 3.63 -12.00 5.35
C LEU A 76 4.97 -11.73 6.01
N HIS A 77 5.28 -10.45 6.22
CA HIS A 77 6.49 -10.01 6.90
C HIS A 77 6.11 -9.03 8.02
N TYR A 78 6.36 -9.40 9.29
CA TYR A 78 6.16 -8.55 10.45
C TYR A 78 7.41 -7.76 10.75
N PHE A 79 7.62 -6.70 9.98
CA PHE A 79 8.70 -5.74 10.21
C PHE A 79 8.22 -4.31 9.97
N VAL A 80 8.98 -3.34 10.46
CA VAL A 80 8.80 -1.94 10.03
C VAL A 80 8.96 -1.83 8.51
N GLY A 81 7.88 -1.45 7.83
CA GLY A 81 7.75 -1.46 6.36
C GLY A 81 6.92 -2.63 5.80
N GLY A 82 6.54 -3.61 6.62
CA GLY A 82 5.70 -4.75 6.25
C GLY A 82 6.22 -5.51 5.02
N ASN A 83 5.30 -5.94 4.15
CA ASN A 83 5.64 -6.67 2.92
C ASN A 83 6.45 -5.85 1.90
N SER A 84 6.52 -4.51 2.01
CA SER A 84 7.43 -3.75 1.13
C SER A 84 8.88 -3.80 1.59
N LYS A 85 9.17 -4.38 2.77
CA LYS A 85 10.55 -4.62 3.24
C LYS A 85 11.25 -5.70 2.44
N VAL A 86 10.49 -6.72 2.04
CA VAL A 86 10.97 -7.90 1.32
C VAL A 86 9.92 -8.26 0.26
N PHE A 87 10.19 -7.91 -1.00
CA PHE A 87 9.30 -8.19 -2.12
C PHE A 87 10.10 -8.39 -3.40
N GLY A 88 9.47 -8.99 -4.42
CA GLY A 88 10.14 -9.33 -5.68
C GLY A 88 10.52 -8.15 -6.58
N GLY A 89 10.38 -6.89 -6.16
CA GLY A 89 10.79 -5.73 -6.96
C GLY A 89 9.89 -5.41 -8.17
N VAL A 90 8.82 -6.18 -8.40
CA VAL A 90 7.93 -6.01 -9.55
C VAL A 90 6.89 -4.92 -9.27
N LEU A 91 6.99 -3.79 -9.96
CA LEU A 91 6.18 -2.59 -9.73
C LEU A 91 5.27 -2.27 -10.93
N LEU A 92 4.37 -3.20 -11.24
CA LEU A 92 3.35 -2.97 -12.26
C LEU A 92 2.25 -2.04 -11.73
N ARG A 93 1.71 -1.20 -12.60
CA ARG A 93 0.54 -0.37 -12.29
C ARG A 93 -0.72 -0.99 -12.88
N LEU A 94 -1.81 -0.85 -12.15
CA LEU A 94 -3.14 -1.14 -12.67
C LEU A 94 -3.47 -0.21 -13.84
N ARG A 95 -4.30 -0.71 -14.76
CA ARG A 95 -4.84 0.10 -15.87
C ARG A 95 -5.92 1.01 -15.30
N GLU A 96 -6.18 2.13 -15.96
CA GLU A 96 -7.21 3.08 -15.53
C GLU A 96 -8.58 2.42 -15.30
N ARG A 97 -9.00 1.52 -16.21
CA ARG A 97 -10.27 0.78 -16.11
C ARG A 97 -10.38 -0.12 -14.87
N ASP A 98 -9.26 -0.53 -14.29
CA ASP A 98 -9.26 -1.42 -13.11
C ASP A 98 -9.67 -0.66 -11.83
N PHE A 99 -9.69 0.68 -11.88
CA PHE A 99 -10.25 1.55 -10.83
C PHE A 99 -11.75 1.83 -11.02
N GLY A 100 -12.35 1.32 -12.10
CA GLY A 100 -13.79 1.38 -12.34
C GLY A 100 -14.57 0.38 -11.49
N GLU A 101 -15.90 0.38 -11.63
CA GLU A 101 -16.75 -0.59 -10.94
C GLU A 101 -16.54 -2.01 -11.48
N ILE A 102 -16.18 -2.94 -10.59
CA ILE A 102 -15.95 -4.34 -10.93
C ILE A 102 -17.24 -5.12 -10.64
N HIS A 103 -17.89 -5.62 -11.70
CA HIS A 103 -19.00 -6.56 -11.58
C HIS A 103 -18.43 -7.99 -11.50
N GLY A 104 -18.30 -8.53 -10.29
CA GLY A 104 -17.98 -9.94 -10.06
C GLY A 104 -19.23 -10.78 -9.74
N PRO A 105 -19.15 -12.12 -9.80
CA PRO A 105 -20.19 -12.97 -9.23
C PRO A 105 -20.39 -12.58 -7.76
N ALA A 106 -21.65 -12.44 -7.33
CA ALA A 106 -22.00 -11.99 -6.00
C ALA A 106 -21.32 -12.89 -4.95
N CYS A 107 -20.36 -12.34 -4.20
CA CYS A 107 -19.77 -13.01 -3.06
C CYS A 107 -20.66 -12.71 -1.84
N PRO A 108 -21.33 -13.71 -1.23
CA PRO A 108 -22.18 -13.48 -0.07
C PRO A 108 -21.36 -12.82 1.06
N GLY A 109 -21.73 -11.60 1.45
CA GLY A 109 -21.09 -10.86 2.54
C GLY A 109 -20.20 -9.68 2.12
N LEU A 110 -19.70 -9.64 0.88
CA LEU A 110 -19.07 -8.43 0.34
C LEU A 110 -20.13 -7.57 -0.37
N ARG A 111 -20.63 -6.53 0.30
CA ARG A 111 -21.44 -5.52 -0.40
C ARG A 111 -20.54 -4.77 -1.40
N PRO A 112 -20.85 -4.74 -2.71
CA PRO A 112 -20.13 -3.91 -3.65
C PRO A 112 -20.55 -2.46 -3.39
N ARG A 113 -19.84 -1.77 -2.51
CA ARG A 113 -20.01 -0.32 -2.28
C ARG A 113 -18.68 0.43 -2.23
N ILE A 114 -17.64 -0.09 -2.88
CA ILE A 114 -16.42 0.66 -3.15
C ILE A 114 -16.45 1.14 -4.60
N ALA A 115 -17.44 1.97 -4.91
CA ALA A 115 -17.51 2.75 -6.14
C ALA A 115 -18.46 3.93 -5.92
N ARG A 116 -18.11 4.86 -5.03
CA ARG A 116 -18.70 6.20 -5.08
C ARG A 116 -17.63 7.19 -5.52
N ARG A 117 -17.73 7.53 -6.82
CA ARG A 117 -17.17 8.68 -7.54
C ARG A 117 -15.83 9.18 -7.01
N VAL A 118 -14.74 8.81 -7.68
CA VAL A 118 -13.65 9.77 -7.87
C VAL A 118 -14.21 10.83 -8.81
N PRO A 119 -14.44 12.09 -8.38
CA PRO A 119 -14.79 13.14 -9.33
C PRO A 119 -13.63 13.24 -10.30
N SER A 120 -13.91 13.17 -11.60
CA SER A 120 -12.95 13.48 -12.64
C SER A 120 -12.26 14.79 -12.30
N GLN A 121 -11.01 14.75 -11.84
CA GLN A 121 -10.25 15.98 -11.69
C GLN A 121 -10.14 16.61 -13.09
N PRO A 122 -10.42 17.90 -13.25
CA PRO A 122 -10.16 18.55 -14.52
C PRO A 122 -8.65 18.50 -14.75
N VAL A 123 -8.24 17.72 -15.75
CA VAL A 123 -6.89 17.76 -16.29
C VAL A 123 -6.62 19.23 -16.63
N CYS A 124 -5.72 19.86 -15.88
CA CYS A 124 -5.27 21.21 -16.15
C CYS A 124 -4.60 21.20 -17.53
N ARG A 125 -5.36 21.54 -18.57
CA ARG A 125 -4.83 21.68 -19.93
C ARG A 125 -3.85 22.85 -19.90
N ARG A 126 -2.55 22.55 -20.01
CA ARG A 126 -1.54 23.58 -20.32
C ARG A 126 -2.03 24.33 -21.55
N ALA A 127 -2.24 25.64 -21.41
CA ALA A 127 -2.50 26.51 -22.55
C ALA A 127 -1.28 26.45 -23.47
N SER A 128 -1.46 25.92 -24.67
CA SER A 128 -0.46 26.04 -25.74
C SER A 128 -0.45 27.51 -26.21
N PRO A 129 0.71 28.18 -26.33
CA PRO A 129 0.76 29.53 -26.85
C PRO A 129 0.31 29.52 -28.31
N ARG A 130 -0.76 30.26 -28.63
CA ARG A 130 -1.14 30.53 -30.02
C ARG A 130 -0.06 31.41 -30.66
N THR A 131 0.70 30.87 -31.58
CA THR A 131 1.56 31.64 -32.48
C THR A 131 0.68 32.40 -33.47
N SER A 132 0.43 33.69 -33.22
CA SER A 132 -0.14 34.60 -34.22
C SER A 132 0.98 35.19 -35.07
N GLY A 133 1.23 34.59 -36.24
CA GLY A 133 2.09 35.17 -37.27
C GLY A 133 1.27 35.39 -38.54
N ARG A 134 0.59 36.54 -38.63
CA ARG A 134 0.11 37.08 -39.92
C ARG A 134 1.33 37.52 -40.71
N LYS A 135 1.56 36.94 -41.89
CA LYS A 135 2.40 37.53 -42.92
C LYS A 135 1.68 38.76 -43.48
N ALA A 136 2.34 39.91 -43.43
CA ALA A 136 2.09 41.08 -44.26
C ALA A 136 3.46 41.58 -44.72
N GLY A 137 3.64 41.74 -46.02
CA GLY A 137 4.92 42.06 -46.68
C GLY A 137 5.27 41.01 -47.72
#